data_AF-A0A3N0BDX7-F1
#
_entry.id   AF-A0A3N0BDX7-F1
#
_cell.length_a   1.000
_cell.length_b   1.000
_cell.length_c   1.000
_cell.angle_alpha   90.00
_cell.angle_beta   90.00
_cell.angle_gamma   90.00
#
_symmetry.space_group_name_H-M   'P 1'
#
loop_
_entity.id
_entity.type
_entity.pdbx_description
1 polymer ?
#
loop_
_entity_poly.entity_id
_entity_poly.type
_entity_poly.pdbx_seq_one_letter_code
_entity_poly.pdbx_strand_id
1 'polypeptide(L)'
;MTEKKNVYLTLHKNFVRTDIEYEDKVTGETKTFNQVTLPKGTVIDSIDVGSYQFSPLFANESKYRGENFRDIPLLADREVWLKRTILDADGQPVLDESGKPEKDTVKVMPQEIKEAVERQRSEYLAEHAKDSKDKGRQDLGSKVAEARDGSQALGARGDAARSRENARA
;
A
#
# COMPACT_ATOMS: atom_id res chain seq x y z
N MET A 1 -31.92 -5.75 -12.80
CA MET A 1 -30.96 -5.45 -11.72
C MET A 1 -30.44 -4.06 -11.99
N THR A 2 -30.50 -3.12 -11.05
CA THR A 2 -29.98 -1.76 -11.28
C THR A 2 -28.45 -1.86 -11.37
N GLU A 3 -27.89 -1.67 -12.56
CA GLU A 3 -26.44 -1.65 -12.75
C GLU A 3 -25.83 -0.60 -11.82
N LYS A 4 -24.77 -0.98 -11.10
CA LYS A 4 -24.08 -0.05 -10.21
C LYS A 4 -23.40 0.99 -11.10
N LYS A 5 -23.98 2.19 -11.15
CA LYS A 5 -23.45 3.32 -11.92
C LYS A 5 -21.97 3.60 -11.64
N ASN A 6 -21.52 3.34 -10.40
CA ASN A 6 -20.16 3.61 -9.97
C ASN A 6 -19.49 2.38 -9.33
N VAL A 7 -18.20 2.21 -9.63
CA VAL A 7 -17.25 1.39 -8.89
C VAL A 7 -16.44 2.29 -7.97
N TYR A 8 -16.36 1.94 -6.70
CA TYR A 8 -15.58 2.69 -5.71
C TYR A 8 -14.23 2.03 -5.48
N LEU A 9 -13.17 2.78 -5.72
CA LEU A 9 -11.81 2.45 -5.32
C LEU A 9 -11.50 3.13 -3.98
N THR A 10 -10.92 2.39 -3.03
CA THR A 10 -10.45 2.97 -1.77
C THR A 10 -8.95 2.80 -1.65
N LEU A 11 -8.21 3.91 -1.66
CA LEU A 11 -6.74 3.92 -1.60
C LEU A 11 -6.25 4.76 -0.42
N HIS A 12 -5.06 4.46 0.09
CA HIS A 12 -4.42 5.30 1.10
C HIS A 12 -4.04 6.65 0.48
N LYS A 13 -4.13 7.74 1.26
CA LYS A 13 -3.86 9.12 0.79
C LYS A 13 -2.49 9.30 0.14
N ASN A 14 -1.49 8.48 0.49
CA ASN A 14 -0.16 8.55 -0.14
C ASN A 14 -0.19 8.19 -1.64
N PHE A 15 -1.21 7.47 -2.10
CA PHE A 15 -1.41 7.13 -3.51
C PHE A 15 -2.36 8.10 -4.22
N VAL A 16 -2.86 9.12 -3.52
CA VAL A 16 -3.89 10.03 -4.03
C VAL A 16 -3.49 11.47 -3.74
N ARG A 17 -3.25 12.23 -4.79
CA ARG A 17 -3.00 13.67 -4.73
C ARG A 17 -4.27 14.39 -5.17
N THR A 18 -4.81 15.26 -4.33
CA THR A 18 -6.01 16.03 -4.64
C THR A 18 -5.68 17.49 -4.89
N ASP A 19 -6.60 18.19 -5.55
CA ASP A 19 -6.58 19.65 -5.68
C ASP A 19 -5.30 20.20 -6.31
N ILE A 20 -4.72 19.47 -7.27
CA ILE A 20 -3.52 19.91 -7.99
C ILE A 20 -3.94 21.04 -8.94
N GLU A 21 -3.44 22.24 -8.67
CA GLU A 21 -3.72 23.43 -9.48
C GLU A 21 -3.01 23.36 -10.84
N TYR A 22 -3.72 23.82 -11.89
CA TYR A 22 -3.16 24.05 -13.22
C TYR A 22 -3.87 25.23 -13.88
N GLU A 23 -3.16 25.91 -14.77
CA GLU A 23 -3.75 26.94 -15.63
C GLU A 23 -4.37 26.27 -16.86
N ASP A 24 -5.68 26.45 -17.03
CA ASP A 24 -6.37 26.00 -18.23
C ASP A 24 -5.93 26.86 -19.42
N LYS A 25 -5.22 26.26 -20.38
CA LYS A 25 -4.67 26.99 -21.53
C LYS A 25 -5.73 27.60 -22.46
N VAL A 26 -6.98 27.16 -22.37
CA VAL A 26 -8.07 27.65 -23.21
C VAL A 26 -8.77 28.82 -22.53
N THR A 27 -9.05 28.71 -21.23
CA THR A 27 -9.81 29.74 -20.49
C THR A 27 -8.92 30.70 -19.70
N GLY A 28 -7.66 30.36 -19.44
CA GLY A 28 -6.73 31.11 -18.59
C GLY A 28 -7.03 31.00 -17.09
N GLU A 29 -8.00 30.17 -16.70
CA GLU A 29 -8.42 30.04 -15.31
C GLU A 29 -7.60 28.99 -14.56
N THR A 30 -7.31 29.26 -13.28
CA THR A 30 -6.78 28.24 -12.37
C THR A 30 -7.87 27.21 -12.08
N LYS A 31 -7.64 25.97 -12.49
CA LYS A 31 -8.50 24.81 -12.21
C LYS A 31 -7.71 23.79 -11.40
N THR A 32 -8.41 22.84 -10.81
CA THR A 32 -7.79 21.73 -10.09
C THR A 32 -8.08 20.40 -10.74
N PHE A 33 -7.19 19.44 -10.55
CA PHE A 33 -7.42 18.04 -10.88
C PHE A 33 -6.88 17.13 -9.77
N ASN A 34 -7.38 15.90 -9.75
CA ASN A 34 -6.89 14.86 -8.85
C ASN A 34 -6.02 13.88 -9.62
N GLN A 35 -5.10 13.23 -8.92
CA GLN A 35 -4.22 12.23 -9.47
C GLN A 35 -4.13 11.03 -8.53
N VAL A 36 -4.30 9.84 -9.08
CA VAL A 36 -4.09 8.57 -8.39
C VAL A 36 -2.90 7.87 -9.00
N THR A 37 -2.02 7.32 -8.17
CA THR A 37 -0.93 6.44 -8.58
C THR A 37 -1.21 5.04 -8.06
N LEU A 38 -1.25 4.04 -8.95
CA LEU A 38 -1.50 2.66 -8.54
C LEU A 38 -0.33 2.12 -7.70
N PRO A 39 -0.61 1.39 -6.60
CA PRO A 39 0.42 0.73 -5.81
C PRO A 39 1.30 -0.19 -6.64
N LYS A 40 2.58 -0.31 -6.27
CA LYS A 40 3.51 -1.25 -6.92
C LYS A 40 3.00 -2.69 -6.79
N GLY A 41 3.21 -3.50 -7.83
CA GLY A 41 2.72 -4.88 -7.88
C GLY A 41 1.23 -5.01 -8.20
N THR A 42 0.56 -3.94 -8.62
CA THR A 42 -0.81 -4.03 -9.13
C THR A 42 -0.77 -4.62 -10.54
N VAL A 43 -1.35 -5.80 -10.74
CA VAL A 43 -1.35 -6.52 -12.03
C VAL A 43 -2.78 -6.70 -12.55
N ILE A 44 -3.01 -6.33 -13.80
CA ILE A 44 -4.27 -6.52 -14.54
C ILE A 44 -3.92 -7.23 -15.86
N ASP A 45 -4.61 -8.32 -16.20
CA ASP A 45 -4.36 -9.11 -17.42
C ASP A 45 -2.87 -9.42 -17.68
N SER A 46 -2.15 -9.80 -16.61
CA SER A 46 -0.71 -10.08 -16.64
C SER A 46 0.19 -8.87 -16.96
N ILE A 47 -0.36 -7.66 -17.03
CA ILE A 47 0.38 -6.40 -17.18
C ILE A 47 0.58 -5.78 -15.80
N ASP A 48 1.84 -5.54 -15.41
CA ASP A 48 2.15 -4.77 -14.20
C ASP A 48 1.87 -3.28 -14.45
N VAL A 49 0.72 -2.85 -13.92
CA VAL A 49 0.26 -1.47 -13.95
C VAL A 49 0.63 -0.71 -12.67
N GLY A 50 1.53 -1.25 -11.85
CA GLY A 50 2.10 -0.55 -10.71
C GLY A 50 2.79 0.74 -11.13
N SER A 51 2.58 1.81 -10.34
CA SER A 51 3.06 3.17 -10.62
C SER A 51 2.39 3.89 -11.80
N TYR A 52 1.46 3.26 -12.52
CA TYR A 52 0.63 3.97 -13.48
C TYR A 52 -0.29 4.96 -12.77
N GLN A 53 -0.64 6.01 -13.48
CA GLN A 53 -1.42 7.12 -12.95
C GLN A 53 -2.68 7.35 -13.75
N PHE A 54 -3.73 7.79 -13.08
CA PHE A 54 -4.93 8.30 -13.75
C PHE A 54 -5.52 9.48 -12.95
N SER A 55 -6.36 10.26 -13.61
CA SER A 55 -6.96 11.46 -13.04
C SER A 55 -8.44 11.26 -12.80
N PRO A 56 -8.87 10.90 -11.57
CA PRO A 56 -10.29 10.82 -11.26
C PRO A 56 -10.91 12.21 -11.11
N LEU A 57 -12.22 12.29 -11.36
CA LEU A 57 -12.97 13.53 -11.11
C LEU A 57 -13.12 13.80 -9.61
N PHE A 58 -13.31 12.75 -8.80
CA PHE A 58 -13.54 12.86 -7.36
C PHE A 58 -12.57 11.99 -6.55
N ALA A 59 -12.11 12.51 -5.42
CA ALA A 59 -11.25 11.82 -4.46
C ALA A 59 -11.62 12.23 -3.03
N ASN A 60 -12.69 11.61 -2.51
CA ASN A 60 -13.31 12.01 -1.25
C ASN A 60 -12.62 11.34 -0.07
N GLU A 61 -12.68 11.94 1.13
CA GLU A 61 -12.30 11.24 2.36
C GLU A 61 -13.14 9.96 2.54
N SER A 62 -12.48 8.87 2.95
CA SER A 62 -13.17 7.59 3.04
C SER A 62 -14.12 7.57 4.22
N LYS A 63 -15.40 7.29 3.94
CA LYS A 63 -16.46 7.23 4.95
C LYS A 63 -16.23 6.09 5.96
N TYR A 64 -15.58 5.02 5.53
CA TYR A 64 -15.50 3.77 6.30
C TYR A 64 -14.08 3.41 6.76
N ARG A 65 -13.04 3.95 6.12
CA ARG A 65 -11.64 3.61 6.42
C ARG A 65 -10.89 4.71 7.19
N GLY A 66 -11.54 5.85 7.45
CA GLY A 66 -10.97 7.00 8.15
C GLY A 66 -10.16 7.93 7.24
N GLU A 67 -9.64 9.00 7.83
CA GLU A 67 -9.04 10.17 7.15
C GLU A 67 -7.80 9.85 6.29
N ASN A 68 -7.14 8.71 6.55
CA ASN A 68 -5.97 8.28 5.79
C ASN A 68 -6.31 7.61 4.46
N PHE A 69 -7.59 7.43 4.16
CA PHE A 69 -8.05 6.78 2.93
C PHE A 69 -8.94 7.71 2.13
N ARG A 70 -8.91 7.50 0.81
CA ARG A 70 -9.74 8.21 -0.15
C ARG A 70 -10.61 7.25 -0.92
N ASP A 71 -11.90 7.57 -1.01
CA ASP A 71 -12.88 6.87 -1.83
C ASP A 71 -13.02 7.60 -3.18
N ILE A 72 -12.75 6.87 -4.25
CA ILE A 72 -12.67 7.35 -5.63
C ILE A 72 -13.80 6.68 -6.42
N PRO A 73 -14.93 7.37 -6.67
CA PRO A 73 -16.00 6.86 -7.50
C PRO A 73 -15.62 6.97 -8.97
N LEU A 74 -15.65 5.84 -9.67
CA LEU A 74 -15.45 5.73 -11.11
C LEU A 74 -16.71 5.21 -11.79
N LEU A 75 -17.00 5.68 -12.99
CA LEU A 75 -18.16 5.23 -13.76
C LEU A 75 -17.94 3.80 -14.22
N ALA A 76 -18.82 2.87 -13.81
CA ALA A 76 -18.62 1.43 -14.03
C ALA A 76 -18.44 1.07 -15.51
N ASP A 77 -19.19 1.74 -16.40
CA ASP A 77 -19.22 1.47 -17.84
C ASP A 77 -18.23 2.33 -18.65
N ARG A 78 -17.26 2.97 -17.99
CA ARG A 78 -16.28 3.84 -18.64
C ARG A 78 -14.86 3.39 -18.34
N GLU A 79 -14.11 3.15 -19.40
CA GLU A 79 -12.68 2.86 -19.32
C GLU A 79 -11.91 3.97 -18.60
N VAL A 80 -10.94 3.56 -17.80
CA VAL A 80 -9.96 4.41 -17.16
C VAL A 80 -8.65 4.26 -17.92
N TRP A 81 -8.06 5.39 -18.28
CA TRP A 81 -6.78 5.40 -19.00
C TRP A 81 -5.65 5.56 -17.99
N LEU A 82 -4.98 4.45 -17.72
CA LEU A 82 -3.78 4.38 -16.90
C LEU A 82 -2.59 4.85 -17.75
N LYS A 83 -1.81 5.79 -17.24
CA LYS A 83 -0.67 6.37 -17.95
C LYS A 83 0.61 6.24 -17.14
N ARG A 84 1.72 5.95 -17.81
CA ARG A 84 3.06 5.99 -17.22
C ARG A 84 4.03 6.62 -18.20
N THR A 85 4.94 7.44 -17.72
CA THR A 85 6.03 7.98 -18.55
C THR A 85 7.01 6.85 -18.89
N ILE A 86 7.36 6.73 -20.17
CA ILE A 86 8.38 5.79 -20.64
C ILE A 86 9.75 6.38 -20.30
N LEU A 87 10.61 5.55 -19.71
CA LEU A 87 11.98 5.92 -19.34
C LEU A 87 12.96 5.17 -20.23
N ASP A 88 14.07 5.81 -20.57
CA ASP A 88 15.19 5.22 -21.31
C ASP A 88 16.11 4.40 -20.39
N ALA A 89 17.22 3.88 -20.96
CA ALA A 89 18.19 3.07 -20.23
C ALA A 89 18.91 3.83 -19.10
N ASP A 90 18.99 5.17 -19.20
CA ASP A 90 19.61 6.06 -18.22
C ASP A 90 18.59 6.54 -17.17
N GLY A 91 17.32 6.10 -17.28
CA GLY A 91 16.23 6.46 -16.38
C GLY A 91 15.62 7.84 -16.67
N GLN A 92 15.94 8.45 -17.81
CA GLN A 92 15.35 9.72 -18.23
C GLN A 92 14.08 9.50 -19.07
N PRO A 93 13.11 10.43 -19.04
CA PRO A 93 11.93 10.31 -19.88
C PRO A 93 12.27 10.31 -21.37
N VAL A 94 11.83 9.26 -22.08
CA VAL A 94 11.87 9.24 -23.56
C VAL A 94 10.97 10.36 -24.05
N LEU A 95 11.41 11.14 -25.05
CA LEU A 95 10.64 12.24 -25.61
C LEU A 95 9.97 11.82 -26.93
N ASP A 96 8.72 12.22 -27.10
CA ASP A 96 7.97 12.08 -28.34
C ASP A 96 8.41 13.11 -29.41
N GLU A 97 7.81 13.03 -30.61
CA GLU A 97 8.09 13.95 -31.73
C GLU A 97 7.81 15.43 -31.40
N SER A 98 7.05 15.70 -30.34
CA SER A 98 6.74 17.05 -29.85
C SER A 98 7.66 17.51 -28.72
N GLY A 99 8.69 16.72 -28.38
CA GLY A 99 9.61 16.99 -27.28
C GLY A 99 8.99 16.81 -25.88
N LYS A 100 7.84 16.14 -25.78
CA LYS A 100 7.18 15.84 -24.49
C LYS A 100 7.50 14.40 -24.07
N PRO A 101 7.48 14.10 -22.77
CA PRO A 101 7.66 12.73 -22.31
C PRO A 101 6.65 11.77 -22.95
N GLU A 102 7.15 10.74 -23.61
CA GLU A 102 6.37 9.66 -24.18
C GLU A 102 5.66 8.90 -23.05
N LYS A 103 4.40 8.54 -23.30
CA LYS A 103 3.54 7.92 -22.29
C LYS A 103 3.01 6.60 -22.80
N ASP A 104 3.28 5.55 -22.03
CA ASP A 104 2.56 4.31 -22.16
C ASP A 104 1.15 4.47 -21.58
N THR A 105 0.14 3.96 -22.29
CA THR A 105 -1.27 4.07 -21.90
C THR A 105 -1.96 2.71 -21.98
N VAL A 106 -2.52 2.28 -20.85
CA VAL A 106 -3.32 1.05 -20.75
C VAL A 106 -4.76 1.44 -20.39
N LYS A 107 -5.73 0.92 -21.13
CA LYS A 107 -7.15 1.13 -20.87
C LYS A 107 -7.70 -0.07 -20.12
N VAL A 108 -8.38 0.17 -19.02
CA VAL A 108 -8.95 -0.88 -18.17
C VAL A 108 -10.30 -0.44 -17.61
N MET A 109 -11.13 -1.40 -17.26
CA MET A 109 -12.39 -1.13 -16.58
C MET A 109 -12.15 -0.86 -15.08
N PRO A 110 -12.93 0.03 -14.45
CA PRO A 110 -12.77 0.33 -13.02
C PRO A 110 -12.85 -0.89 -12.11
N GLN A 111 -13.68 -1.88 -12.49
CA GLN A 111 -13.86 -3.11 -11.73
C GLN A 111 -12.56 -3.93 -11.68
N GLU A 112 -11.81 -3.97 -12.79
CA GLU A 112 -10.53 -4.68 -12.88
C GLU A 112 -9.46 -4.01 -12.01
N ILE A 113 -9.41 -2.67 -12.01
CA ILE A 113 -8.52 -1.91 -11.13
C ILE A 113 -8.83 -2.25 -9.67
N LYS A 114 -10.11 -2.26 -9.31
CA LYS A 114 -10.54 -2.53 -7.94
C LYS A 114 -10.08 -3.90 -7.48
N GLU A 115 -10.35 -4.93 -8.27
CA GLU A 115 -9.98 -6.29 -7.95
C GLU A 115 -8.46 -6.47 -7.87
N ALA A 116 -7.70 -5.84 -8.78
CA ALA A 116 -6.24 -5.89 -8.76
C ALA A 116 -5.64 -5.22 -7.52
N VAL A 117 -6.16 -4.05 -7.12
CA VAL A 117 -5.71 -3.35 -5.91
C VAL A 117 -6.08 -4.14 -4.64
N GLU A 118 -7.30 -4.70 -4.57
CA GLU A 118 -7.73 -5.51 -3.43
C GLU A 118 -6.91 -6.80 -3.29
N ARG A 119 -6.57 -7.43 -4.42
CA ARG A 119 -5.67 -8.60 -4.47
C ARG A 119 -4.28 -8.25 -3.97
N GLN A 120 -3.65 -7.22 -4.54
CA GLN A 120 -2.32 -6.75 -4.14
C GLN A 120 -2.27 -6.42 -2.64
N ARG A 121 -3.29 -5.74 -2.12
CA ARG A 121 -3.38 -5.40 -0.70
C ARG A 121 -3.49 -6.66 0.16
N SER A 122 -4.28 -7.64 -0.26
CA SER A 122 -4.47 -8.89 0.47
C SER A 122 -3.19 -9.71 0.52
N GLU A 123 -2.46 -9.77 -0.58
CA GLU A 123 -1.15 -10.43 -0.67
C GLU A 123 -0.12 -9.76 0.22
N TYR A 124 0.00 -8.42 0.14
CA TYR A 124 0.89 -7.65 1.00
C TYR A 124 0.60 -7.87 2.49
N LEU A 125 -0.68 -7.86 2.88
CA LEU A 125 -1.08 -8.13 4.26
C LEU A 125 -0.80 -9.57 4.68
N ALA A 126 -0.96 -10.55 3.79
CA ALA A 126 -0.66 -11.95 4.09
C ALA A 126 0.84 -12.18 4.30
N GLU A 127 1.70 -11.54 3.51
CA GLU A 127 3.15 -11.57 3.68
C GLU A 127 3.58 -10.88 4.97
N HIS A 128 3.11 -9.65 5.21
CA HIS A 128 3.50 -8.88 6.38
C HIS A 128 2.88 -9.42 7.69
N ALA A 129 1.74 -10.10 7.62
CA ALA A 129 1.19 -10.82 8.77
C ALA A 129 2.03 -12.06 9.12
N LYS A 130 2.63 -12.74 8.12
CA LYS A 130 3.58 -13.83 8.36
C LYS A 130 4.86 -13.29 8.99
N ASP A 131 5.40 -12.17 8.50
CA ASP A 131 6.59 -11.53 9.09
C ASP A 131 6.34 -11.04 10.53
N SER A 132 5.16 -10.47 10.80
CA SER A 132 4.79 -10.05 12.16
C SER A 132 4.59 -11.24 13.09
N LYS A 133 4.04 -12.35 12.58
CA LYS A 133 3.88 -13.59 13.33
C LYS A 133 5.22 -14.30 13.57
N ASP A 134 6.15 -14.25 12.63
CA ASP A 134 7.50 -14.79 12.77
C ASP A 134 8.33 -13.96 13.76
N LYS A 135 8.30 -12.62 13.65
CA LYS A 135 8.90 -11.71 14.65
C LYS A 135 8.27 -11.87 16.05
N GLY A 136 6.95 -12.02 16.12
CA GLY A 136 6.25 -12.29 17.39
C GLY A 136 6.63 -13.65 17.99
N ARG A 137 6.89 -14.66 17.15
CA ARG A 137 7.35 -15.99 17.58
C ARG A 137 8.82 -15.97 18.02
N GLN A 138 9.67 -15.16 17.37
CA GLN A 138 11.05 -14.92 17.80
C GLN A 138 11.11 -14.15 19.13
N ASP A 139 10.30 -13.10 19.32
CA ASP A 139 10.23 -12.35 20.61
C ASP A 139 9.74 -13.23 21.78
N LEU A 140 8.72 -14.05 21.53
CA LEU A 140 8.22 -15.02 22.51
C LEU A 140 9.24 -16.15 22.77
N GLY A 141 9.95 -16.61 21.73
CA GLY A 141 11.02 -17.61 21.86
C GLY A 141 12.18 -17.11 22.70
N SER A 142 12.60 -15.86 22.50
CA SER A 142 13.63 -15.19 23.29
C SER A 142 13.19 -15.00 24.75
N LYS A 143 11.96 -14.53 24.99
CA LYS A 143 11.41 -14.39 26.36
C LYS A 143 11.29 -15.72 27.10
N VAL A 144 10.91 -16.80 26.42
CA VAL A 144 10.82 -18.13 27.04
C VAL A 144 12.22 -18.69 27.32
N ALA A 145 13.22 -18.41 26.48
CA ALA A 145 14.61 -18.77 26.74
C ALA A 145 15.19 -18.00 27.94
N GLU A 146 14.98 -16.68 28.02
CA GLU A 146 15.39 -15.85 29.17
C GLU A 146 14.68 -16.24 30.47
N ALA A 147 13.39 -16.59 30.42
CA ALA A 147 12.66 -17.06 31.59
C ALA A 147 13.20 -18.41 32.11
N ARG A 148 13.62 -19.31 31.21
CA ARG A 148 14.23 -20.60 31.58
C ARG A 148 15.63 -20.43 32.17
N ASP A 149 16.43 -19.52 31.63
CA ASP A 149 17.77 -19.20 32.14
C ASP A 149 17.69 -18.52 33.53
N GLY A 150 16.77 -17.55 33.68
CA GLY A 150 16.51 -16.88 34.96
C GLY A 150 15.98 -17.82 36.04
N SER A 151 15.11 -18.79 35.70
CA SER A 151 14.64 -19.80 36.66
C SER A 151 15.73 -20.77 37.10
N GLN A 152 16.66 -21.14 36.20
CA GLN A 152 17.81 -21.99 36.57
C GLN A 152 18.80 -21.25 37.48
N ALA A 153 19.04 -19.96 37.24
CA ALA A 153 19.89 -19.13 38.09
C ALA A 153 19.32 -18.92 39.51
N LEU A 154 17.99 -18.84 39.64
CA LEU A 154 17.31 -18.74 40.94
C LEU A 154 17.27 -20.08 41.68
N GLY A 155 17.12 -21.21 40.97
CA GLY A 155 17.26 -22.55 41.55
C GLY A 155 18.65 -22.78 42.15
N ALA A 156 19.71 -22.49 41.38
CA ALA A 156 21.09 -22.64 41.82
C ALA A 156 21.45 -21.75 43.03
N ARG A 157 20.86 -20.55 43.14
CA ARG A 157 21.05 -19.66 44.30
C ARG A 157 20.28 -20.16 45.55
N GLY A 158 19.11 -20.75 45.37
CA GLY A 158 18.31 -21.33 46.46
C GLY A 158 18.99 -22.54 47.12
N ASP A 159 19.60 -23.41 46.31
CA ASP A 159 20.34 -24.58 46.80
C ASP A 159 21.64 -24.21 47.52
N ALA A 160 22.35 -23.18 47.04
CA ALA A 160 23.55 -22.67 47.70
C ALA A 160 23.27 -21.98 49.04
N ALA A 161 22.11 -21.33 49.20
CA ALA A 161 21.70 -20.70 50.46
C ALA A 161 21.31 -21.74 51.53
N ARG A 162 20.58 -22.80 51.15
CA ARG A 162 20.19 -23.89 52.07
C ARG A 162 21.38 -24.72 52.57
N SER A 163 22.44 -24.83 51.76
CA SER A 163 23.64 -25.57 52.13
C SER A 163 24.51 -24.85 53.18
N ARG A 164 24.39 -23.52 53.30
CA ARG A 164 25.12 -22.72 54.30
C ARG A 164 24.44 -22.67 55.67
N GLU A 165 23.13 -22.87 55.71
CA GLU A 165 22.35 -22.85 56.97
C GLU A 165 22.53 -24.15 57.76
N ASN A 166 22.62 -25.30 57.07
CA ASN A 166 22.85 -26.61 57.71
C ASN A 166 24.29 -26.87 58.16
N ALA A 167 25.25 -26.01 57.82
CA ALA A 167 26.66 -26.15 58.24
C ALA A 167 26.99 -25.36 59.53
N ARG A 168 26.00 -24.67 60.12
CA ARG A 168 26.15 -23.86 61.34
C ARG A 168 25.31 -24.36 62.54
N ALA A 169 24.68 -25.53 62.41
CA ALA A 169 23.98 -26.22 63.49
C ALA A 169 24.87 -27.31 64.10
#